data_AF-E3FGS2-F1
#
_entry.id   AF-E3FGS2-F1
#
_cell.length_a   1.000
_cell.length_b   1.000
_cell.length_c   1.000
_cell.angle_alpha   90.00
_cell.angle_beta   90.00
_cell.angle_gamma   90.00
#
_symmetry.space_group_name_H-M   'P 1'
#
loop_
_entity.id
_entity.type
_entity.pdbx_description
1 polymer ?
#
loop_
_entity_poly.entity_id
_entity_poly.type
_entity_poly.pdbx_seq_one_letter_code
_entity_poly.pdbx_strand_id
1 'polypeptide(L)'
;MNRSPALLLLAVLAMLGLTACARTAITPECPVGYALQGDTCECLTDQACPDGMRCEAGVCFCRDSSCCPEGHAYSATSESCVCRDGSCCPEGHVWNAGAGRCECGEQECCPAGYTFDSRKGACRCTASSCCPSGFRYEPQTERCVCDSDECCPVDHRFDPDRKDCVCARDSCCPPNHTYSPGVNACVCNGDACCPEGYRKDGSGERCICISDAACGPGNFCDAASGACRCQSDAGCPSGQYCNGLGFCQTLGNCTSNADCPRDTFCDITTDRCIPTGPCTLDEHCAFGQLCDALMARCRPGCRRDADCADKQACEAGQCQDYCRTHASCGVNLFCAPSQGLCGPRPGRVDCQDCTASPTVCGGNASCLTFISEGQVARNFCGTHCSTDGDCPSGYSCADVIYSCTTGEGGTCPSDGKAPGKTFTCKGFLVENEPGARFYCTGDDGQPHAYIQSCVPRSGFCPATELP
;
A
#
# COMPACT_ATOMS: atom_id res chain seq x y z
N MET A 1 11.69 66.50 -15.32
CA MET A 1 11.23 67.32 -16.46
C MET A 1 9.72 67.21 -16.53
N ASN A 2 9.07 68.33 -16.86
CA ASN A 2 7.61 68.57 -17.01
C ASN A 2 6.74 68.76 -15.76
N ARG A 3 6.58 70.04 -15.46
CA ARG A 3 5.50 70.71 -14.73
C ARG A 3 4.18 70.57 -15.49
N SER A 4 3.05 70.53 -14.79
CA SER A 4 2.06 71.61 -14.91
C SER A 4 0.98 71.64 -13.82
N PRO A 5 0.44 72.83 -13.52
CA PRO A 5 -0.19 73.19 -12.25
C PRO A 5 -1.70 73.42 -12.41
N ALA A 6 -2.54 72.90 -11.52
CA ALA A 6 -3.99 73.15 -11.53
C ALA A 6 -4.55 73.40 -10.12
N LEU A 7 -3.75 73.99 -9.23
CA LEU A 7 -4.10 74.17 -7.82
C LEU A 7 -4.02 75.62 -7.31
N LEU A 8 -3.78 76.59 -8.18
CA LEU A 8 -3.79 78.02 -7.82
C LEU A 8 -4.38 78.83 -8.96
N LEU A 9 -5.70 79.02 -8.97
CA LEU A 9 -6.42 80.16 -9.55
C LEU A 9 -7.92 79.78 -9.54
N LEU A 10 -8.64 80.19 -8.49
CA LEU A 10 -10.11 80.35 -8.40
C LEU A 10 -10.60 80.43 -6.94
N ALA A 11 -9.69 80.45 -5.96
CA ALA A 11 -9.91 81.24 -4.75
C ALA A 11 -9.60 82.70 -5.08
N VAL A 12 -10.53 83.60 -4.76
CA VAL A 12 -10.46 85.08 -4.90
C VAL A 12 -10.93 85.64 -6.25
N LEU A 13 -12.24 85.57 -6.47
CA LEU A 13 -13.01 86.64 -7.14
C LEU A 13 -14.48 86.57 -6.66
N ALA A 14 -14.82 87.47 -5.73
CA ALA A 14 -16.16 87.99 -5.38
C ALA A 14 -17.25 86.97 -4.96
N MET A 15 -17.75 86.86 -3.73
CA MET A 15 -18.14 87.92 -2.77
C MET A 15 -18.66 89.19 -3.45
N LEU A 16 -19.84 89.09 -4.08
CA LEU A 16 -20.85 90.14 -4.26
C LEU A 16 -21.94 89.61 -5.21
N GLY A 17 -23.16 89.44 -4.71
CA GLY A 17 -24.31 89.14 -5.58
C GLY A 17 -25.37 88.20 -5.00
N LEU A 18 -25.72 88.34 -3.72
CA LEU A 18 -27.06 87.94 -3.25
C LEU A 18 -28.08 88.87 -3.92
N THR A 19 -28.53 88.50 -5.10
CA THR A 19 -29.74 89.03 -5.70
C THR A 19 -30.62 87.84 -6.02
N ALA A 20 -31.52 87.58 -5.07
CA ALA A 20 -32.67 86.74 -5.27
C ALA A 20 -33.37 87.16 -6.57
N CYS A 21 -33.48 86.24 -7.52
CA CYS A 21 -34.57 86.32 -8.48
C CYS A 21 -35.85 86.17 -7.65
N ALA A 22 -36.44 87.30 -7.26
CA ALA A 22 -37.82 87.35 -6.83
C ALA A 22 -38.65 86.82 -8.00
N ARG A 23 -39.01 85.53 -7.95
CA ARG A 23 -40.15 85.04 -8.71
C ARG A 23 -41.32 85.86 -8.21
N THR A 24 -41.92 86.61 -9.13
CA THR A 24 -43.24 87.20 -8.95
C THR A 24 -44.12 86.14 -8.29
N ALA A 25 -44.57 86.42 -7.07
CA ALA A 25 -45.51 85.57 -6.37
C ALA A 25 -46.81 85.59 -7.16
N ILE A 26 -46.98 84.63 -8.07
CA ILE A 26 -48.31 84.12 -8.36
C ILE A 26 -48.78 83.60 -7.01
N THR A 27 -49.78 84.24 -6.42
CA THR A 27 -50.51 83.66 -5.30
C THR A 27 -50.80 82.21 -5.66
N PRO A 28 -50.38 81.21 -4.86
CA PRO A 28 -50.66 79.83 -5.17
C PRO A 28 -52.15 79.60 -4.88
N GLU A 29 -52.98 80.05 -5.81
CA GLU A 29 -54.40 79.80 -5.84
C GLU A 29 -54.55 78.35 -6.26
N CYS A 30 -54.79 77.52 -5.26
CA CYS A 30 -55.09 76.12 -5.48
C CYS A 30 -56.43 75.98 -6.23
N PRO A 31 -56.56 74.98 -7.11
CA PRO A 31 -57.82 74.68 -7.77
C PRO A 31 -58.96 74.47 -6.78
N VAL A 32 -60.21 74.65 -7.23
CA VAL A 32 -61.40 74.46 -6.39
C VAL A 32 -61.38 73.06 -5.76
N GLY A 33 -61.46 73.01 -4.42
CA GLY A 33 -61.40 71.77 -3.64
C GLY A 33 -60.04 71.45 -3.01
N TYR A 34 -58.99 72.22 -3.33
CA TYR A 34 -57.66 72.12 -2.75
C TYR A 34 -57.34 73.30 -1.82
N ALA A 35 -56.53 73.07 -0.80
CA ALA A 35 -56.01 74.10 0.10
C ALA A 35 -54.48 74.15 0.03
N LEU A 36 -53.94 75.36 0.17
CA LEU A 36 -52.51 75.55 0.26
C LEU A 36 -52.00 75.09 1.63
N GLN A 37 -51.12 74.09 1.65
CA GLN A 37 -50.37 73.65 2.82
C GLN A 37 -48.88 73.81 2.51
N GLY A 38 -48.25 74.82 3.12
CA GLY A 38 -46.89 75.23 2.75
C GLY A 38 -46.84 75.76 1.31
N ASP A 39 -46.04 75.10 0.46
CA ASP A 39 -45.88 75.43 -0.98
C ASP A 39 -46.65 74.47 -1.91
N THR A 40 -47.45 73.54 -1.36
CA THR A 40 -48.16 72.52 -2.16
C THR A 40 -49.68 72.65 -1.98
N CYS A 41 -50.43 72.42 -3.05
CA CYS A 41 -51.89 72.34 -3.01
C CYS A 41 -52.32 70.92 -2.62
N GLU A 42 -52.93 70.79 -1.45
CA GLU A 42 -53.42 69.53 -0.91
C GLU A 42 -54.94 69.43 -1.07
N CYS A 43 -55.46 68.27 -1.45
CA CYS A 43 -56.91 68.06 -1.57
C CYS A 43 -57.58 68.07 -0.19
N LEU A 44 -58.81 68.58 -0.10
CA LEU A 44 -59.57 68.62 1.15
C LEU A 44 -60.64 67.53 1.25
N THR A 45 -61.18 67.10 0.12
CA THR A 45 -62.26 66.11 0.04
C THR A 45 -62.12 65.29 -1.24
N ASP A 46 -62.77 64.13 -1.30
CA ASP A 46 -62.78 63.28 -2.50
C ASP A 46 -63.32 64.00 -3.74
N GLN A 47 -64.26 64.94 -3.57
CA GLN A 47 -64.86 65.70 -4.68
C GLN A 47 -63.89 66.71 -5.32
N ALA A 48 -62.77 67.00 -4.66
CA ALA A 48 -61.71 67.82 -5.22
C ALA A 48 -60.89 67.06 -6.26
N CYS A 49 -60.83 65.73 -6.14
CA CYS A 49 -60.02 64.89 -6.99
C CYS A 49 -60.74 64.55 -8.32
N PRO A 50 -59.99 64.32 -9.42
CA PRO A 50 -60.56 63.84 -10.68
C PRO A 50 -61.33 62.52 -10.52
N ASP A 51 -62.19 62.23 -11.49
CA ASP A 51 -63.01 61.01 -11.51
C ASP A 51 -62.17 59.75 -11.24
N GLY A 52 -62.63 58.95 -10.28
CA GLY A 52 -61.97 57.70 -9.84
C GLY A 52 -60.88 57.87 -8.79
N MET A 53 -60.45 59.11 -8.48
CA MET A 53 -59.46 59.38 -7.43
C MET A 53 -60.13 59.76 -6.10
N ARG A 54 -59.44 59.51 -4.99
CA ARG A 54 -59.86 59.87 -3.63
C ARG A 54 -58.79 60.66 -2.91
N CYS A 55 -59.20 61.54 -2.00
CA CYS A 55 -58.30 62.40 -1.28
C CYS A 55 -57.81 61.71 0.00
N GLU A 56 -56.51 61.42 0.07
CA GLU A 56 -55.89 60.79 1.23
C GLU A 56 -54.64 61.57 1.62
N ALA A 57 -54.59 62.03 2.87
CA ALA A 57 -53.47 62.82 3.40
C ALA A 57 -53.04 63.99 2.49
N GLY A 58 -54.00 64.68 1.89
CA GLY A 58 -53.76 65.84 1.02
C GLY A 58 -53.39 65.51 -0.42
N VAL A 59 -53.33 64.23 -0.82
CA VAL A 59 -52.99 63.81 -2.18
C VAL A 59 -54.12 62.96 -2.79
N CYS A 60 -54.38 63.15 -4.08
CA CYS A 60 -55.37 62.35 -4.80
C CYS A 60 -54.76 61.02 -5.24
N PHE A 61 -55.28 59.91 -4.70
CA PHE A 61 -54.89 58.55 -5.08
C PHE A 61 -55.98 57.92 -5.95
N CYS A 62 -55.58 57.23 -7.01
CA CYS A 62 -56.51 56.48 -7.85
C CYS A 62 -57.08 55.29 -7.07
N ARG A 63 -58.41 55.21 -6.95
CA ARG A 63 -59.13 54.18 -6.17
C ARG A 63 -60.25 53.49 -6.96
N ASP A 64 -60.35 53.79 -8.25
CA ASP A 64 -61.32 53.21 -9.18
C ASP A 64 -60.67 52.95 -10.54
N SER A 65 -61.24 52.08 -11.37
CA SER A 65 -60.70 51.80 -12.71
C SER A 65 -60.85 52.98 -13.67
N SER A 66 -61.74 53.94 -13.41
CA SER A 66 -61.94 55.12 -14.27
C SER A 66 -60.76 56.09 -14.30
N CYS A 67 -59.92 56.12 -13.25
CA CYS A 67 -58.69 56.92 -13.23
C CYS A 67 -57.48 56.18 -13.81
N CYS A 68 -57.63 54.92 -14.20
CA CYS A 68 -56.52 54.14 -14.77
C CYS A 68 -56.34 54.45 -16.27
N PRO A 69 -55.08 54.45 -16.77
CA PRO A 69 -54.81 54.55 -18.21
C PRO A 69 -55.42 53.40 -19.01
N GLU A 70 -55.49 53.55 -20.33
CA GLU A 70 -55.95 52.49 -21.23
C GLU A 70 -55.18 51.18 -20.97
N GLY A 71 -55.91 50.06 -21.02
CA GLY A 71 -55.39 48.72 -20.69
C GLY A 71 -55.22 48.43 -19.20
N HIS A 72 -55.35 49.41 -18.30
CA HIS A 72 -55.18 49.21 -16.86
C HIS A 72 -56.52 49.23 -16.10
N ALA A 73 -56.58 48.55 -14.96
CA ALA A 73 -57.71 48.61 -14.04
C ALA A 73 -57.23 48.65 -12.59
N TYR A 74 -58.03 49.25 -11.70
CA TYR A 74 -57.67 49.36 -10.30
C TYR A 74 -57.67 47.99 -9.61
N SER A 75 -56.65 47.74 -8.79
CA SER A 75 -56.51 46.55 -7.97
C SER A 75 -56.58 46.94 -6.49
N ALA A 76 -57.63 46.52 -5.81
CA ALA A 76 -57.77 46.75 -4.37
C ALA A 76 -56.70 46.00 -3.54
N THR A 77 -56.09 44.95 -4.09
CA THR A 77 -55.04 44.17 -3.41
C THR A 77 -53.69 44.87 -3.41
N SER A 78 -53.32 45.50 -4.54
CA SER A 78 -52.05 46.23 -4.67
C SER A 78 -52.22 47.75 -4.50
N GLU A 79 -53.46 48.18 -4.27
CA GLU A 79 -53.88 49.58 -4.16
C GLU A 79 -53.39 50.47 -5.33
N SER A 80 -53.35 49.91 -6.54
CA SER A 80 -52.77 50.54 -7.73
C SER A 80 -53.44 50.10 -9.03
N CYS A 81 -53.26 50.89 -10.10
CA CYS A 81 -53.66 50.50 -11.45
C CYS A 81 -52.71 49.41 -11.97
N VAL A 82 -53.27 48.26 -12.32
CA VAL A 82 -52.53 47.12 -12.87
C VAL A 82 -52.98 46.87 -14.31
N CYS A 83 -52.03 46.50 -15.16
CA CYS A 83 -52.30 46.13 -16.56
C CYS A 83 -53.25 44.92 -16.62
N ARG A 84 -54.22 44.92 -17.53
CA ARG A 84 -55.28 43.91 -17.68
C ARG A 84 -55.40 43.31 -19.08
N ASP A 85 -54.74 43.88 -20.08
CA ASP A 85 -54.74 43.38 -21.44
C ASP A 85 -53.44 43.74 -22.19
N GLY A 86 -53.36 43.43 -23.48
CA GLY A 86 -52.15 43.66 -24.28
C GLY A 86 -51.83 45.13 -24.59
N SER A 87 -52.79 46.04 -24.48
CA SER A 87 -52.58 47.45 -24.84
C SER A 87 -51.66 48.18 -23.88
N CYS A 88 -51.56 47.70 -22.63
CA CYS A 88 -50.67 48.26 -21.60
C CYS A 88 -49.28 47.62 -21.56
N CYS A 89 -49.00 46.60 -22.38
CA CYS A 89 -47.70 45.94 -22.36
C CYS A 89 -46.63 46.82 -23.03
N PRO A 90 -45.45 46.98 -22.39
CA PRO A 90 -44.30 47.64 -23.01
C PRO A 90 -43.84 46.91 -24.28
N GLU A 91 -43.04 47.60 -25.10
CA GLU A 91 -42.43 46.99 -26.30
C GLU A 91 -41.68 45.70 -25.93
N GLY A 92 -41.80 44.69 -26.79
CA GLY A 92 -41.26 43.34 -26.59
C GLY A 92 -41.94 42.49 -25.51
N HIS A 93 -43.05 42.93 -24.92
CA HIS A 93 -43.84 42.15 -23.95
C HIS A 93 -45.19 41.70 -24.53
N VAL A 94 -45.67 40.55 -24.06
CA VAL A 94 -46.94 39.93 -24.46
C VAL A 94 -47.81 39.70 -23.23
N TRP A 95 -49.10 39.99 -23.34
CA TRP A 95 -50.06 39.78 -22.26
C TRP A 95 -50.33 38.28 -22.03
N ASN A 96 -50.06 37.82 -20.81
CA ASN A 96 -50.43 36.47 -20.37
C ASN A 96 -51.74 36.53 -19.55
N ALA A 97 -52.85 36.19 -20.19
CA ALA A 97 -54.17 36.21 -19.56
C ALA A 97 -54.31 35.22 -18.39
N GLY A 98 -53.62 34.07 -18.44
CA GLY A 98 -53.64 33.08 -17.34
C GLY A 98 -52.86 33.56 -16.11
N ALA A 99 -51.82 34.35 -16.33
CA ALA A 99 -50.97 34.90 -15.27
C ALA A 99 -51.36 36.32 -14.84
N GLY A 100 -52.25 36.97 -15.58
CA GLY A 100 -52.76 38.31 -15.33
C GLY A 100 -51.69 39.40 -15.37
N ARG A 101 -50.64 39.24 -16.19
CA ARG A 101 -49.55 40.22 -16.34
C ARG A 101 -48.90 40.16 -17.73
N CYS A 102 -48.19 41.21 -18.10
CA CYS A 102 -47.29 41.20 -19.25
C CYS A 102 -46.04 40.36 -18.94
N GLU A 103 -45.65 39.53 -19.88
CA GLU A 103 -44.44 38.72 -19.83
C GLU A 103 -43.57 39.03 -21.05
N CYS A 104 -42.29 38.73 -20.96
CA CYS A 104 -41.38 38.91 -22.07
C CYS A 104 -41.82 38.07 -23.28
N GLY A 105 -41.88 38.68 -24.47
CA GLY A 105 -42.29 38.03 -25.71
C GLY A 105 -41.16 37.78 -26.70
N GLU A 106 -40.02 38.45 -26.54
CA GLU A 106 -38.88 38.39 -27.45
C GLU A 106 -37.54 38.73 -26.77
N GLN A 107 -36.44 38.69 -27.52
CA GLN A 107 -35.09 38.89 -26.96
C GLN A 107 -34.85 40.33 -26.46
N GLU A 108 -35.48 41.33 -27.07
CA GLU A 108 -35.23 42.76 -26.76
C GLU A 108 -35.63 43.13 -25.32
N CYS A 109 -36.63 42.46 -24.76
CA CYS A 109 -37.04 42.67 -23.38
C CYS A 109 -36.16 41.91 -22.36
N CYS A 110 -35.29 40.99 -22.80
CA CYS A 110 -34.48 40.19 -21.89
C CYS A 110 -33.28 41.00 -21.36
N PRO A 111 -33.03 41.02 -20.03
CA PRO A 111 -31.86 41.67 -19.47
C PRO A 111 -30.54 41.05 -19.95
N ALA A 112 -29.43 41.79 -19.79
CA ALA A 112 -28.11 41.31 -20.13
C ALA A 112 -27.78 39.97 -19.45
N GLY A 113 -27.31 39.00 -20.24
CA GLY A 113 -27.03 37.64 -19.80
C GLY A 113 -28.22 36.68 -19.86
N TYR A 114 -29.41 37.14 -20.25
CA TYR A 114 -30.57 36.29 -20.51
C TYR A 114 -30.82 36.11 -22.01
N THR A 115 -31.35 34.94 -22.39
CA THR A 115 -31.81 34.62 -23.75
C THR A 115 -33.26 34.20 -23.71
N PHE A 116 -34.07 34.72 -24.64
CA PHE A 116 -35.49 34.40 -24.72
C PHE A 116 -35.72 32.92 -25.12
N ASP A 117 -36.49 32.19 -24.33
CA ASP A 117 -36.93 30.82 -24.61
C ASP A 117 -38.38 30.85 -25.11
N SER A 118 -38.55 30.71 -26.42
CA SER A 118 -39.86 30.74 -27.08
C SER A 118 -40.78 29.59 -26.70
N ARG A 119 -40.26 28.49 -26.15
CA ARG A 119 -41.09 27.37 -25.67
C ARG A 119 -41.66 27.64 -24.29
N LYS A 120 -40.92 28.37 -23.46
CA LYS A 120 -41.34 28.74 -22.09
C LYS A 120 -42.00 30.11 -22.02
N GLY A 121 -41.88 30.94 -23.05
CA GLY A 121 -42.37 32.31 -23.07
C GLY A 121 -41.66 33.19 -22.03
N ALA A 122 -40.38 32.93 -21.77
CA ALA A 122 -39.64 33.61 -20.71
C ALA A 122 -38.14 33.74 -21.02
N CYS A 123 -37.50 34.75 -20.44
CA CYS A 123 -36.05 34.91 -20.50
C CYS A 123 -35.35 33.89 -19.59
N ARG A 124 -34.38 33.16 -20.15
CA ARG A 124 -33.57 32.17 -19.43
C ARG A 124 -32.15 32.68 -19.27
N CYS A 125 -31.58 32.56 -18.08
CA CYS A 125 -30.18 32.92 -17.82
C CYS A 125 -29.24 32.04 -18.66
N THR A 126 -28.30 32.66 -19.37
CA THR A 126 -27.34 31.98 -20.28
C THR A 126 -25.89 32.44 -20.08
N ALA A 127 -25.62 33.33 -19.13
CA ALA A 127 -24.28 33.84 -18.84
C ALA A 127 -24.08 34.08 -17.33
N SER A 128 -22.83 34.20 -16.86
CA SER A 128 -22.58 34.46 -15.44
C SER A 128 -23.11 35.82 -14.97
N SER A 129 -23.31 36.78 -15.87
CA SER A 129 -23.82 38.12 -15.54
C SER A 129 -25.27 38.14 -15.06
N CYS A 130 -26.06 37.09 -15.34
CA CYS A 130 -27.41 36.96 -14.82
C CYS A 130 -27.50 36.21 -13.49
N CYS A 131 -26.39 35.62 -13.02
CA CYS A 131 -26.35 34.91 -11.76
C CYS A 131 -26.20 35.90 -10.59
N PRO A 132 -26.79 35.59 -9.41
CA PRO A 132 -26.58 36.36 -8.20
C PRO A 132 -25.10 36.40 -7.80
N SER A 133 -24.72 37.35 -6.95
CA SER A 133 -23.36 37.43 -6.40
C SER A 133 -22.91 36.09 -5.79
N GLY A 134 -21.69 35.69 -6.11
CA GLY A 134 -21.12 34.39 -5.74
C GLY A 134 -21.53 33.20 -6.61
N PHE A 135 -22.46 33.36 -7.55
CA PHE A 135 -22.86 32.27 -8.46
C PHE A 135 -22.32 32.48 -9.88
N ARG A 136 -22.02 31.38 -10.57
CA ARG A 136 -21.58 31.33 -11.96
C ARG A 136 -22.51 30.46 -12.80
N TYR A 137 -22.73 30.82 -14.06
CA TYR A 137 -23.54 30.01 -14.96
C TYR A 137 -22.78 28.76 -15.42
N GLU A 138 -23.39 27.59 -15.27
CA GLU A 138 -22.87 26.30 -15.72
C GLU A 138 -23.63 25.82 -16.97
N PRO A 139 -23.03 25.84 -18.16
CA PRO A 139 -23.70 25.47 -19.40
C PRO A 139 -24.21 24.03 -19.44
N GLN A 140 -23.54 23.10 -18.75
CA GLN A 140 -23.93 21.68 -18.78
C GLN A 140 -25.25 21.41 -18.05
N THR A 141 -25.51 22.16 -16.98
CA THR A 141 -26.72 22.00 -16.15
C THR A 141 -27.75 23.10 -16.40
N GLU A 142 -27.41 24.10 -17.23
CA GLU A 142 -28.20 25.29 -17.54
C GLU A 142 -28.65 26.06 -16.29
N ARG A 143 -27.80 26.12 -15.26
CA ARG A 143 -28.12 26.72 -13.96
C ARG A 143 -26.96 27.54 -13.41
N CYS A 144 -27.29 28.51 -12.55
CA CYS A 144 -26.31 29.19 -11.73
C CYS A 144 -25.88 28.27 -10.58
N VAL A 145 -24.59 27.98 -10.50
CA VAL A 145 -23.97 27.17 -9.46
C VAL A 145 -23.09 28.05 -8.58
N CYS A 146 -22.92 27.64 -7.32
CA CYS A 146 -22.08 28.36 -6.37
C CYS A 146 -20.62 28.34 -6.83
N ASP A 147 -19.92 29.48 -6.77
CA ASP A 147 -18.56 29.67 -7.31
C ASP A 147 -17.66 30.49 -6.36
N SER A 148 -18.17 30.95 -5.21
CA SER A 148 -17.41 31.70 -4.20
C SER A 148 -18.02 31.62 -2.80
N ASP A 149 -17.37 32.20 -1.79
CA ASP A 149 -17.90 32.21 -0.42
C ASP A 149 -19.23 32.98 -0.29
N GLU A 150 -19.53 33.90 -1.20
CA GLU A 150 -20.75 34.74 -1.14
C GLU A 150 -22.04 33.96 -1.37
N CYS A 151 -21.98 32.84 -2.09
CA CYS A 151 -23.14 31.97 -2.29
C CYS A 151 -23.35 30.95 -1.16
N CYS A 152 -22.37 30.82 -0.26
CA CYS A 152 -22.45 29.82 0.79
C CYS A 152 -23.35 30.26 1.96
N PRO A 153 -24.07 29.30 2.59
CA PRO A 153 -24.81 29.57 3.81
C PRO A 153 -23.90 30.10 4.94
N VAL A 154 -24.51 30.67 5.98
CA VAL A 154 -23.78 31.12 7.18
C VAL A 154 -22.92 29.97 7.71
N ASP A 155 -21.69 30.32 8.10
CA ASP A 155 -20.65 29.42 8.62
C ASP A 155 -20.12 28.36 7.63
N HIS A 156 -20.50 28.45 6.34
CA HIS A 156 -19.92 27.63 5.27
C HIS A 156 -18.95 28.46 4.42
N ARG A 157 -18.08 27.77 3.68
CA ARG A 157 -17.09 28.34 2.75
C ARG A 157 -17.11 27.52 1.46
N PHE A 158 -16.85 28.16 0.33
CA PHE A 158 -16.75 27.46 -0.94
C PHE A 158 -15.45 26.64 -1.02
N ASP A 159 -15.57 25.38 -1.42
CA ASP A 159 -14.47 24.49 -1.74
C ASP A 159 -14.32 24.41 -3.27
N PRO A 160 -13.23 24.95 -3.85
CA PRO A 160 -13.05 24.98 -5.30
C PRO A 160 -12.81 23.59 -5.92
N ASP A 161 -12.33 22.62 -5.13
CA ASP A 161 -12.07 21.27 -5.61
C ASP A 161 -13.37 20.45 -5.65
N ARG A 162 -14.19 20.56 -4.59
CA ARG A 162 -15.51 19.90 -4.53
C ARG A 162 -16.59 20.65 -5.32
N LYS A 163 -16.35 21.93 -5.63
CA LYS A 163 -17.31 22.87 -6.22
C LYS A 163 -18.60 22.96 -5.41
N ASP A 164 -18.47 22.96 -4.09
CA ASP A 164 -19.59 22.96 -3.15
C ASP A 164 -19.22 23.70 -1.86
N CYS A 165 -20.24 24.08 -1.09
CA CYS A 165 -20.06 24.73 0.21
C CYS A 165 -19.76 23.70 1.29
N VAL A 166 -18.59 23.84 1.92
CA VAL A 166 -18.17 23.02 3.05
C VAL A 166 -18.28 23.81 4.34
N CYS A 167 -18.49 23.08 5.43
CA CYS A 167 -18.58 23.70 6.75
C CYS A 167 -17.25 24.34 7.15
N ALA A 168 -17.31 25.57 7.68
CA ALA A 168 -16.16 26.38 8.05
C ALA A 168 -16.14 26.79 9.54
N ARG A 169 -17.12 26.37 10.34
CA ARG A 169 -17.17 26.56 11.81
C ARG A 169 -17.90 25.43 12.53
N ASP A 170 -17.76 25.39 13.85
CA ASP A 170 -18.39 24.38 14.70
C ASP A 170 -19.92 24.30 14.57
N SER A 171 -20.58 25.44 14.32
CA SER A 171 -22.04 25.55 14.21
C SER A 171 -22.65 24.74 13.07
N CYS A 172 -21.90 24.50 11.98
CA CYS A 172 -22.34 23.68 10.85
C CYS A 172 -21.80 22.24 10.92
N CYS A 173 -21.01 21.90 11.94
CA CYS A 173 -20.46 20.55 12.06
C CYS A 173 -21.54 19.55 12.51
N PRO A 174 -21.48 18.29 12.03
CA PRO A 174 -22.33 17.22 12.55
C PRO A 174 -22.14 17.00 14.05
N PRO A 175 -23.09 16.33 14.74
CA PRO A 175 -22.91 15.95 16.14
C PRO A 175 -21.56 15.23 16.36
N ASN A 176 -20.93 15.52 17.50
CA ASN A 176 -19.60 15.00 17.88
C ASN A 176 -18.47 15.38 16.91
N HIS A 177 -18.62 16.42 16.10
CA HIS A 177 -17.53 16.98 15.31
C HIS A 177 -17.19 18.40 15.75
N THR A 178 -15.93 18.78 15.61
CA THR A 178 -15.45 20.14 15.84
C THR A 178 -14.66 20.57 14.61
N TYR A 179 -14.89 21.79 14.15
CA TYR A 179 -14.19 22.37 13.03
C TYR A 179 -12.72 22.57 13.39
N SER A 180 -11.84 22.03 12.55
CA SER A 180 -10.40 22.23 12.65
C SER A 180 -9.92 23.17 11.55
N PRO A 181 -9.44 24.38 11.89
CA PRO A 181 -8.86 25.31 10.93
C PRO A 181 -7.61 24.75 10.23
N GLY A 182 -6.88 23.83 10.89
CA GLY A 182 -5.65 23.25 10.33
C GLY A 182 -5.92 22.29 9.16
N VAL A 183 -7.05 21.60 9.16
CA VAL A 183 -7.47 20.70 8.07
C VAL A 183 -8.67 21.24 7.28
N ASN A 184 -9.14 22.44 7.60
CA ASN A 184 -10.25 23.12 6.93
C ASN A 184 -11.54 22.28 6.84
N ALA A 185 -11.80 21.46 7.87
CA ALA A 185 -12.91 20.51 7.90
C ALA A 185 -13.39 20.21 9.33
N CYS A 186 -14.62 19.71 9.45
CA CYS A 186 -15.14 19.13 10.69
C CYS A 186 -14.45 17.81 11.00
N VAL A 187 -13.78 17.74 12.14
CA VAL A 187 -13.11 16.55 12.63
C VAL A 187 -13.96 15.92 13.72
N CYS A 188 -14.25 14.64 13.56
CA CYS A 188 -14.98 13.87 14.56
C CYS A 188 -14.16 13.72 15.84
N ASN A 189 -14.80 13.90 17.00
CA ASN A 189 -14.20 13.78 18.32
C ASN A 189 -14.79 12.63 19.15
N GLY A 190 -13.90 11.92 19.85
CA GLY A 190 -14.24 10.86 20.80
C GLY A 190 -14.58 9.51 20.15
N ASP A 191 -15.19 8.62 20.93
CA ASP A 191 -15.45 7.23 20.53
C ASP A 191 -16.57 7.10 19.50
N ALA A 192 -17.44 8.11 19.39
CA ALA A 192 -18.51 8.16 18.37
C ALA A 192 -17.96 8.16 16.93
N CYS A 193 -16.67 8.40 16.76
CA CYS A 193 -15.97 8.36 15.48
C CYS A 193 -15.55 6.96 15.07
N CYS A 194 -15.67 5.99 15.97
CA CYS A 194 -15.28 4.62 15.74
C CYS A 194 -16.51 3.75 15.45
N PRO A 195 -16.36 2.69 14.62
CA PRO A 195 -17.41 1.70 14.44
C PRO A 195 -17.82 1.06 15.77
N GLU A 196 -19.00 0.44 15.81
CA GLU A 196 -19.46 -0.29 16.98
C GLU A 196 -18.43 -1.34 17.43
N GLY A 197 -18.12 -1.38 18.74
CA GLY A 197 -17.09 -2.25 19.30
C GLY A 197 -15.66 -1.68 19.27
N TYR A 198 -15.48 -0.48 18.73
CA TYR A 198 -14.19 0.23 18.69
C TYR A 198 -14.24 1.53 19.51
N ARG A 199 -13.08 1.97 19.98
CA ARG A 199 -12.89 3.25 20.68
C ARG A 199 -11.62 3.94 20.19
N LYS A 200 -11.46 5.24 20.49
CA LYS A 200 -10.20 5.93 20.17
C LYS A 200 -9.05 5.44 21.05
N ASP A 201 -7.85 5.37 20.47
CA ASP A 201 -6.61 5.14 21.22
C ASP A 201 -6.21 6.36 22.05
N GLY A 202 -5.17 6.23 22.88
CA GLY A 202 -4.76 7.30 23.79
C GLY A 202 -4.32 8.60 23.11
N SER A 203 -3.98 8.57 21.80
CA SER A 203 -3.69 9.77 21.01
C SER A 203 -4.94 10.40 20.39
N GLY A 204 -6.07 9.70 20.36
CA GLY A 204 -7.30 10.17 19.71
C GLY A 204 -7.30 10.03 18.19
N GLU A 205 -6.27 9.41 17.60
CA GLU A 205 -6.09 9.37 16.14
C GLU A 205 -6.66 8.09 15.53
N ARG A 206 -6.54 6.95 16.20
CA ARG A 206 -6.93 5.64 15.63
C ARG A 206 -8.04 4.98 16.43
N CYS A 207 -8.85 4.18 15.74
CA CYS A 207 -9.85 3.32 16.38
C CYS A 207 -9.23 1.96 16.71
N ILE A 208 -9.34 1.56 17.98
CA ILE A 208 -8.87 0.29 18.51
C ILE A 208 -10.05 -0.56 18.97
N CYS A 209 -9.92 -1.89 18.80
CA CYS A 209 -10.95 -2.82 19.25
C CYS A 209 -11.06 -2.82 20.78
N ILE A 210 -12.28 -2.97 21.28
CA ILE A 210 -12.57 -3.05 22.72
C ILE A 210 -12.63 -4.52 23.18
N SER A 211 -13.06 -5.42 22.29
CA SER A 211 -13.22 -6.85 22.54
C SER A 211 -13.20 -7.64 21.24
N ASP A 212 -13.10 -8.97 21.34
CA ASP A 212 -13.12 -9.89 20.19
C ASP A 212 -14.38 -9.74 19.33
N ALA A 213 -15.52 -9.36 19.95
CA ALA A 213 -16.77 -9.14 19.24
C ALA A 213 -16.66 -8.05 18.16
N ALA A 214 -15.74 -7.09 18.32
CA ALA A 214 -15.49 -6.03 17.35
C ALA A 214 -14.79 -6.54 16.08
N CYS A 215 -14.02 -7.63 16.19
CA CYS A 215 -13.13 -8.10 15.14
C CYS A 215 -13.78 -9.11 14.17
N GLY A 216 -15.02 -9.49 14.43
CA GLY A 216 -15.75 -10.47 13.63
C GLY A 216 -15.26 -11.92 13.83
N PRO A 217 -15.93 -12.89 13.19
CA PRO A 217 -15.64 -14.31 13.37
C PRO A 217 -14.21 -14.68 12.97
N GLY A 218 -13.55 -15.53 13.74
CA GLY A 218 -12.20 -16.02 13.45
C GLY A 218 -11.07 -15.04 13.79
N ASN A 219 -11.39 -13.87 14.34
CA ASN A 219 -10.44 -12.87 14.83
C ASN A 219 -10.61 -12.62 16.33
N PHE A 220 -9.57 -12.07 16.96
CA PHE A 220 -9.56 -11.64 18.36
C PHE A 220 -8.96 -10.23 18.48
N CYS A 221 -9.29 -9.53 19.55
CA CYS A 221 -8.77 -8.21 19.84
C CYS A 221 -7.47 -8.32 20.65
N ASP A 222 -6.36 -7.89 20.06
CA ASP A 222 -5.08 -7.82 20.77
C ASP A 222 -5.06 -6.61 21.69
N ALA A 223 -5.18 -6.85 23.00
CA ALA A 223 -5.25 -5.80 24.01
C ALA A 223 -4.01 -4.89 24.05
N ALA A 224 -2.85 -5.36 23.58
CA ALA A 224 -1.62 -4.58 23.59
C ALA A 224 -1.58 -3.55 22.44
N SER A 225 -1.97 -3.96 21.24
CA SER A 225 -1.95 -3.09 20.06
C SER A 225 -3.29 -2.41 19.78
N GLY A 226 -4.39 -2.94 20.33
CA GLY A 226 -5.75 -2.53 19.98
C GLY A 226 -6.18 -2.95 18.58
N ALA A 227 -5.42 -3.84 17.91
CA ALA A 227 -5.72 -4.31 16.56
C ALA A 227 -6.42 -5.68 16.57
N CYS A 228 -7.23 -5.93 15.55
CA CYS A 228 -7.79 -7.24 15.30
C CYS A 228 -6.74 -8.18 14.70
N ARG A 229 -6.59 -9.36 15.30
CA ARG A 229 -5.67 -10.43 14.91
C ARG A 229 -6.48 -11.66 14.50
N CYS A 230 -5.99 -12.44 13.55
CA CYS A 230 -6.62 -13.71 13.24
C CYS A 230 -6.30 -14.75 14.32
N GLN A 231 -7.28 -15.59 14.63
CA GLN A 231 -7.11 -16.79 15.46
C GLN A 231 -7.08 -18.07 14.61
N SER A 232 -7.70 -18.02 13.43
CA SER A 232 -7.80 -19.12 12.47
C SER A 232 -7.97 -18.57 11.05
N ASP A 233 -7.84 -19.42 10.05
CA ASP A 233 -8.03 -19.06 8.63
C ASP A 233 -9.43 -18.48 8.35
N ALA A 234 -10.43 -18.80 9.18
CA ALA A 234 -11.77 -18.21 9.08
C ALA A 234 -11.80 -16.70 9.34
N GLY A 235 -10.80 -16.16 10.05
CA GLY A 235 -10.64 -14.71 10.25
C GLY A 235 -10.01 -14.00 9.06
N CYS A 236 -9.54 -14.73 8.06
CA CYS A 236 -8.78 -14.20 6.94
C CYS A 236 -9.58 -14.14 5.64
N PRO A 237 -9.31 -13.15 4.77
CA PRO A 237 -9.86 -13.12 3.42
C PRO A 237 -9.51 -14.38 2.63
N SER A 238 -10.35 -14.73 1.65
CA SER A 238 -10.10 -15.90 0.80
C SER A 238 -8.72 -15.84 0.13
N GLY A 239 -7.97 -16.95 0.19
CA GLY A 239 -6.60 -17.03 -0.33
C GLY A 239 -5.50 -16.64 0.67
N GLN A 240 -5.87 -16.34 1.92
CA GLN A 240 -4.95 -16.09 3.03
C GLN A 240 -5.17 -17.13 4.13
N TYR A 241 -4.11 -17.37 4.92
CA TYR A 241 -4.15 -18.19 6.12
C TYR A 241 -3.72 -17.36 7.33
N CYS A 242 -4.10 -17.81 8.52
CA CYS A 242 -3.68 -17.17 9.75
C CYS A 242 -2.30 -17.68 10.17
N ASN A 243 -1.30 -16.81 10.15
CA ASN A 243 0.05 -17.18 10.57
C ASN A 243 0.20 -17.21 12.10
N GLY A 244 1.32 -17.76 12.59
CA GLY A 244 1.58 -17.90 14.02
C GLY A 244 1.71 -16.59 14.81
N LEU A 245 1.77 -15.44 14.13
CA LEU A 245 1.79 -14.10 14.74
C LEU A 245 0.40 -13.45 14.79
N GLY A 246 -0.66 -14.15 14.35
CA GLY A 246 -2.03 -13.63 14.32
C GLY A 246 -2.28 -12.63 13.20
N PHE A 247 -1.54 -12.72 12.08
CA PHE A 247 -1.78 -11.94 10.88
C PHE A 247 -2.22 -12.83 9.72
N CYS A 248 -3.13 -12.31 8.90
CA CYS A 248 -3.50 -12.97 7.65
C CYS A 248 -2.37 -12.82 6.62
N GLN A 249 -1.88 -13.95 6.14
CA GLN A 249 -0.79 -14.04 5.18
C GLN A 249 -1.28 -14.75 3.91
N THR A 250 -0.94 -14.18 2.76
CA THR A 250 -1.28 -14.77 1.46
C THR A 250 -0.53 -16.09 1.25
N LEU A 251 -1.18 -17.09 0.64
CA LEU A 251 -0.52 -18.32 0.19
C LEU A 251 0.43 -18.14 -1.01
N GLY A 252 0.61 -16.91 -1.51
CA GLY A 252 1.44 -16.59 -2.66
C GLY A 252 2.69 -15.82 -2.26
N ASN A 253 3.80 -16.14 -2.92
CA ASN A 253 5.19 -15.69 -2.72
C ASN A 253 6.02 -16.56 -1.76
N CYS A 254 5.91 -17.88 -1.87
CA CYS A 254 6.89 -18.75 -1.22
C CYS A 254 8.22 -18.71 -2.01
N THR A 255 9.33 -18.70 -1.30
CA THR A 255 10.69 -18.86 -1.87
C THR A 255 11.37 -20.13 -1.38
N SER A 256 10.81 -20.72 -0.32
CA SER A 256 11.26 -21.96 0.29
C SER A 256 10.10 -22.71 0.94
N ASN A 257 10.30 -23.99 1.26
CA ASN A 257 9.30 -24.78 1.98
C ASN A 257 9.00 -24.23 3.39
N ALA A 258 9.89 -23.39 3.96
CA ALA A 258 9.64 -22.75 5.25
C ALA A 258 8.55 -21.67 5.19
N ASP A 259 8.26 -21.15 3.98
CA ASP A 259 7.19 -20.17 3.75
C ASP A 259 5.81 -20.83 3.65
N CYS A 260 5.78 -22.17 3.64
CA CYS A 260 4.58 -22.95 3.39
C CYS A 260 4.07 -23.65 4.67
N PRO A 261 2.74 -23.75 4.84
CA PRO A 261 2.14 -24.50 5.93
C PRO A 261 2.48 -25.99 5.86
N ARG A 262 2.26 -26.71 6.98
CA ARG A 262 2.49 -28.16 7.06
C ARG A 262 1.75 -28.91 5.94
N ASP A 263 2.37 -29.97 5.45
CA ASP A 263 1.88 -30.85 4.36
C ASP A 263 1.73 -30.17 2.98
N THR A 264 2.31 -28.98 2.83
CA THR A 264 2.48 -28.26 1.56
C THR A 264 3.96 -27.97 1.31
N PHE A 265 4.33 -27.73 0.07
CA PHE A 265 5.69 -27.34 -0.30
C PHE A 265 5.66 -26.20 -1.31
N CYS A 266 6.78 -25.50 -1.43
CA CYS A 266 6.88 -24.32 -2.28
C CYS A 266 7.18 -24.71 -3.72
N ASP A 267 6.25 -24.40 -4.62
CA ASP A 267 6.51 -24.40 -6.05
C ASP A 267 7.14 -23.07 -6.46
N ILE A 268 8.48 -23.05 -6.52
CA ILE A 268 9.28 -21.88 -6.92
C ILE A 268 9.06 -21.45 -8.38
N THR A 269 8.38 -22.26 -9.21
CA THR A 269 8.05 -21.86 -10.58
C THR A 269 6.80 -21.00 -10.66
N THR A 270 5.92 -21.13 -9.67
CA THR A 270 4.67 -20.36 -9.57
C THR A 270 4.64 -19.43 -8.35
N ASP A 271 5.65 -19.50 -7.48
CA ASP A 271 5.73 -18.84 -6.17
C ASP A 271 4.55 -19.20 -5.26
N ARG A 272 4.05 -20.44 -5.32
CA ARG A 272 2.86 -20.88 -4.56
C ARG A 272 3.14 -22.11 -3.72
N CYS A 273 2.56 -22.12 -2.52
CA CYS A 273 2.48 -23.34 -1.73
C CYS A 273 1.43 -24.28 -2.33
N ILE A 274 1.85 -25.48 -2.73
CA ILE A 274 0.97 -26.53 -3.26
C ILE A 274 0.93 -27.74 -2.31
N PRO A 275 -0.20 -28.47 -2.24
CA PRO A 275 -0.30 -29.67 -1.41
C PRO A 275 0.73 -30.74 -1.80
N THR A 276 1.05 -31.62 -0.87
CA THR A 276 1.82 -32.84 -1.17
C THR A 276 1.06 -33.75 -2.16
N GLY A 277 1.76 -34.23 -3.21
CA GLY A 277 1.22 -35.14 -4.24
C GLY A 277 1.26 -34.57 -5.66
N PRO A 278 0.61 -33.42 -5.93
CA PRO A 278 0.81 -32.69 -7.18
C PRO A 278 2.27 -32.24 -7.34
N CYS A 279 2.76 -32.18 -8.57
CA CYS A 279 4.13 -31.77 -8.86
C CYS A 279 4.18 -30.83 -10.08
N THR A 280 5.28 -30.08 -10.17
CA THR A 280 5.66 -29.25 -11.33
C THR A 280 7.13 -29.46 -11.68
N LEU A 281 7.95 -29.82 -10.69
CA LEU A 281 9.34 -30.24 -10.81
C LEU A 281 9.54 -31.66 -10.27
N ASP A 282 10.59 -32.35 -10.73
CA ASP A 282 10.89 -33.72 -10.30
C ASP A 282 11.26 -33.76 -8.81
N GLU A 283 11.87 -32.69 -8.29
CA GLU A 283 12.24 -32.48 -6.89
C GLU A 283 11.02 -32.43 -5.95
N HIS A 284 9.82 -32.27 -6.50
CA HIS A 284 8.57 -32.33 -5.73
C HIS A 284 8.13 -33.78 -5.46
N CYS A 285 8.78 -34.76 -6.08
CA CYS A 285 8.48 -36.17 -5.98
C CYS A 285 9.48 -36.91 -5.08
N ALA A 286 9.06 -38.06 -4.55
CA ALA A 286 9.96 -38.92 -3.78
C ALA A 286 11.05 -39.54 -4.69
N PHE A 287 12.15 -40.00 -4.09
CA PHE A 287 13.18 -40.74 -4.83
C PHE A 287 12.59 -41.90 -5.66
N GLY A 288 13.08 -42.06 -6.89
CA GLY A 288 12.57 -43.02 -7.86
C GLY A 288 11.29 -42.59 -8.58
N GLN A 289 10.90 -41.32 -8.47
CA GLN A 289 9.75 -40.75 -9.16
C GLN A 289 10.12 -39.47 -9.93
N LEU A 290 9.43 -39.25 -11.03
CA LEU A 290 9.50 -38.04 -11.84
C LEU A 290 8.16 -37.33 -11.86
N CYS A 291 8.22 -36.03 -12.07
CA CYS A 291 7.03 -35.26 -12.32
C CYS A 291 6.55 -35.44 -13.77
N ASP A 292 5.33 -35.96 -13.91
CA ASP A 292 4.56 -35.80 -15.13
C ASP A 292 3.91 -34.41 -15.10
N ALA A 293 4.59 -33.43 -15.70
CA ALA A 293 4.12 -32.05 -15.73
C ALA A 293 2.76 -31.87 -16.44
N LEU A 294 2.36 -32.80 -17.33
CA LEU A 294 1.07 -32.73 -18.01
C LEU A 294 -0.07 -33.16 -17.10
N MET A 295 0.18 -34.19 -16.28
CA MET A 295 -0.81 -34.72 -15.33
C MET A 295 -0.69 -34.13 -13.92
N ALA A 296 0.35 -33.33 -13.67
CA ALA A 296 0.75 -32.82 -12.36
C ALA A 296 0.83 -33.95 -11.31
N ARG A 297 1.45 -35.08 -11.67
CA ARG A 297 1.55 -36.26 -10.78
C ARG A 297 2.93 -36.90 -10.83
N CYS A 298 3.39 -37.34 -9.66
CA CYS A 298 4.59 -38.15 -9.55
C CYS A 298 4.36 -39.56 -10.11
N ARG A 299 5.24 -40.01 -11.01
CA ARG A 299 5.23 -41.36 -11.59
C ARG A 299 6.59 -42.03 -11.43
N PRO A 300 6.67 -43.37 -11.32
CA PRO A 300 7.95 -44.06 -11.20
C PRO A 300 8.90 -43.76 -12.37
N GLY A 301 10.17 -43.50 -12.06
CA GLY A 301 11.25 -43.25 -13.02
C GLY A 301 12.30 -42.28 -12.49
N CYS A 302 13.28 -41.97 -13.34
CA CYS A 302 14.34 -41.00 -13.06
C CYS A 302 14.86 -40.35 -14.36
N ARG A 303 15.52 -39.20 -14.25
CA ARG A 303 16.26 -38.52 -15.32
C ARG A 303 17.75 -38.40 -14.99
N ARG A 304 18.08 -38.36 -13.69
CA ARG A 304 19.43 -38.16 -13.13
C ARG A 304 19.62 -39.08 -11.93
N ASP A 305 20.87 -39.34 -11.56
CA ASP A 305 21.20 -40.16 -10.38
C ASP A 305 20.68 -39.54 -9.08
N ALA A 306 20.65 -38.21 -9.01
CA ALA A 306 20.11 -37.47 -7.87
C ALA A 306 18.60 -37.68 -7.68
N ASP A 307 17.89 -38.25 -8.66
CA ASP A 307 16.48 -38.58 -8.54
C ASP A 307 16.29 -39.97 -7.90
N CYS A 308 17.36 -40.73 -7.72
CA CYS A 308 17.35 -42.06 -7.14
C CYS A 308 17.76 -42.03 -5.66
N ALA A 309 17.35 -43.05 -4.92
CA ALA A 309 17.77 -43.21 -3.53
C ALA A 309 19.29 -43.41 -3.46
N ASP A 310 19.85 -43.22 -2.27
CA ASP A 310 21.28 -43.43 -2.04
C ASP A 310 21.77 -44.76 -2.62
N LYS A 311 22.94 -44.71 -3.26
CA LYS A 311 23.63 -45.87 -3.89
C LYS A 311 22.95 -46.44 -5.13
N GLN A 312 21.97 -45.74 -5.67
CA GLN A 312 21.37 -46.04 -6.96
C GLN A 312 21.77 -45.00 -8.00
N ALA A 313 21.69 -45.37 -9.27
CA ALA A 313 21.86 -44.45 -10.39
C ALA A 313 20.70 -44.60 -11.37
N CYS A 314 20.47 -43.55 -12.14
CA CYS A 314 19.44 -43.56 -13.15
C CYS A 314 19.95 -44.25 -14.41
N GLU A 315 19.43 -45.44 -14.69
CA GLU A 315 19.81 -46.26 -15.83
C GLU A 315 18.58 -46.65 -16.65
N ALA A 316 18.60 -46.31 -17.94
CA ALA A 316 17.45 -46.43 -18.85
C ALA A 316 16.14 -45.83 -18.30
N GLY A 317 16.22 -44.75 -17.53
CA GLY A 317 15.06 -44.04 -16.96
C GLY A 317 14.44 -44.71 -15.72
N GLN A 318 15.13 -45.68 -15.12
CA GLN A 318 14.75 -46.33 -13.87
C GLN A 318 15.91 -46.30 -12.88
N CYS A 319 15.59 -46.14 -11.59
CA CYS A 319 16.60 -46.24 -10.54
C CYS A 319 17.02 -47.69 -10.36
N GLN A 320 18.30 -47.95 -10.53
CA GLN A 320 18.89 -49.28 -10.41
C GLN A 320 20.13 -49.22 -9.52
N ASP A 321 20.48 -50.35 -8.91
CA ASP A 321 21.73 -50.51 -8.18
C ASP A 321 22.88 -50.49 -9.19
N TYR A 322 23.41 -49.29 -9.41
CA TYR A 322 24.42 -49.01 -10.40
C TYR A 322 25.35 -47.92 -9.85
N CYS A 323 26.66 -48.13 -9.98
CA CYS A 323 27.65 -47.17 -9.50
C CYS A 323 28.36 -46.47 -10.66
N ARG A 324 28.59 -45.16 -10.51
CA ARG A 324 29.49 -44.38 -11.39
C ARG A 324 30.76 -43.96 -10.69
N THR A 325 30.68 -43.75 -9.38
CA THR A 325 31.81 -43.43 -8.51
C THR A 325 31.83 -44.40 -7.34
N HIS A 326 32.96 -44.45 -6.61
CA HIS A 326 33.07 -45.30 -5.42
C HIS A 326 32.07 -44.88 -4.34
N ALA A 327 31.75 -43.59 -4.22
CA ALA A 327 30.74 -43.07 -3.28
C ALA A 327 29.32 -43.60 -3.56
N SER A 328 29.03 -44.06 -4.79
CA SER A 328 27.74 -44.71 -5.09
C SER A 328 27.64 -46.13 -4.54
N CYS A 329 28.69 -46.65 -3.90
CA CYS A 329 28.70 -48.00 -3.35
C CYS A 329 28.52 -48.02 -1.85
N GLY A 330 28.12 -49.17 -1.31
CA GLY A 330 28.22 -49.44 0.12
C GLY A 330 29.64 -49.19 0.65
N VAL A 331 29.74 -48.81 1.91
CA VAL A 331 31.01 -48.58 2.62
C VAL A 331 31.99 -49.75 2.38
N ASN A 332 33.28 -49.43 2.21
CA ASN A 332 34.35 -50.40 1.89
C ASN A 332 34.30 -51.05 0.50
N LEU A 333 33.35 -50.69 -0.35
CA LEU A 333 33.26 -51.21 -1.71
C LEU A 333 33.83 -50.22 -2.73
N PHE A 334 34.30 -50.78 -3.84
CA PHE A 334 34.74 -50.04 -5.01
C PHE A 334 33.71 -50.17 -6.11
N CYS A 335 33.52 -49.08 -6.83
CA CYS A 335 32.81 -49.13 -8.09
C CYS A 335 33.71 -49.62 -9.22
N ALA A 336 33.18 -50.52 -10.06
CA ALA A 336 33.71 -50.82 -11.39
C ALA A 336 32.87 -50.08 -12.44
N PRO A 337 33.23 -48.85 -12.85
CA PRO A 337 32.32 -47.96 -13.59
C PRO A 337 31.89 -48.49 -14.97
N SER A 338 32.71 -49.34 -15.59
CA SER A 338 32.40 -49.99 -16.87
C SER A 338 31.33 -51.08 -16.76
N GLN A 339 31.13 -51.62 -15.55
CA GLN A 339 30.13 -52.65 -15.26
C GLN A 339 28.97 -52.11 -14.40
N GLY A 340 29.16 -50.95 -13.76
CA GLY A 340 28.20 -50.39 -12.82
C GLY A 340 28.11 -51.14 -11.50
N LEU A 341 29.04 -52.04 -11.20
CA LEU A 341 28.94 -52.95 -10.05
C LEU A 341 29.84 -52.53 -8.90
N CYS A 342 29.27 -52.58 -7.70
CA CYS A 342 29.99 -52.41 -6.45
C CYS A 342 30.58 -53.74 -5.98
N GLY A 343 31.85 -53.75 -5.59
CA GLY A 343 32.50 -54.95 -5.07
C GLY A 343 33.75 -54.65 -4.25
N PRO A 344 34.18 -55.59 -3.39
CA PRO A 344 35.44 -55.48 -2.69
C PRO A 344 36.61 -55.63 -3.67
N ARG A 345 37.76 -55.01 -3.37
CA ARG A 345 39.02 -55.30 -4.05
C ARG A 345 39.85 -56.27 -3.21
N PRO A 346 40.37 -57.37 -3.77
CA PRO A 346 41.22 -58.31 -3.05
C PRO A 346 42.46 -57.62 -2.44
N GLY A 347 42.83 -58.00 -1.21
CA GLY A 347 44.01 -57.46 -0.52
C GLY A 347 43.83 -56.09 0.12
N ARG A 348 42.61 -55.52 0.09
CA ARG A 348 42.28 -54.30 0.83
C ARG A 348 41.95 -54.63 2.28
N VAL A 349 42.50 -53.83 3.19
CA VAL A 349 42.38 -54.00 4.66
C VAL A 349 41.93 -52.70 5.33
N ASP A 350 41.33 -51.79 4.58
CA ASP A 350 40.87 -50.49 5.07
C ASP A 350 39.92 -50.67 6.29
N CYS A 351 40.16 -49.90 7.36
CA CYS A 351 39.48 -49.99 8.66
C CYS A 351 39.64 -51.28 9.47
N GLN A 352 40.55 -52.18 9.10
CA GLN A 352 40.86 -53.34 9.94
C GLN A 352 41.58 -52.91 11.24
N ASP A 353 41.16 -53.44 12.39
CA ASP A 353 41.80 -53.14 13.68
C ASP A 353 43.25 -53.68 13.69
N CYS A 354 44.20 -52.81 14.01
CA CYS A 354 45.63 -53.12 14.08
C CYS A 354 46.24 -52.83 15.46
N THR A 355 45.41 -52.65 16.48
CA THR A 355 45.84 -52.34 17.86
C THR A 355 46.76 -53.43 18.42
N ALA A 356 46.48 -54.70 18.12
CA ALA A 356 47.25 -55.84 18.61
C ALA A 356 48.57 -56.05 17.83
N SER A 357 48.61 -55.70 16.55
CA SER A 357 49.80 -55.81 15.71
C SER A 357 49.70 -54.94 14.45
N PRO A 358 50.67 -54.02 14.22
CA PRO A 358 50.70 -53.20 13.00
C PRO A 358 50.86 -54.00 11.70
N THR A 359 51.43 -55.22 11.79
CA THR A 359 51.66 -56.09 10.62
C THR A 359 50.38 -56.62 9.98
N VAL A 360 49.24 -56.52 10.68
CA VAL A 360 47.92 -56.90 10.17
C VAL A 360 47.55 -56.10 8.92
N CYS A 361 48.04 -54.86 8.80
CA CYS A 361 47.79 -54.01 7.63
C CYS A 361 48.59 -54.46 6.38
N GLY A 362 49.62 -55.29 6.54
CA GLY A 362 50.49 -55.68 5.44
C GLY A 362 51.39 -54.54 4.94
N GLY A 363 52.00 -54.73 3.76
CA GLY A 363 53.05 -53.83 3.26
C GLY A 363 52.58 -52.55 2.55
N ASN A 364 51.31 -52.49 2.12
CA ASN A 364 50.75 -51.36 1.37
C ASN A 364 49.74 -50.54 2.19
N ALA A 365 49.72 -50.74 3.50
CA ALA A 365 48.86 -50.01 4.41
C ALA A 365 49.62 -49.73 5.71
N SER A 366 49.18 -48.70 6.41
CA SER A 366 49.75 -48.30 7.70
C SER A 366 48.70 -48.42 8.78
N CYS A 367 49.15 -48.76 10.00
CA CYS A 367 48.32 -48.74 11.18
C CYS A 367 48.23 -47.29 11.68
N LEU A 368 47.06 -46.67 11.49
CA LEU A 368 46.79 -45.25 11.72
C LEU A 368 45.93 -45.07 12.96
N THR A 369 45.97 -43.88 13.55
CA THR A 369 45.16 -43.48 14.70
C THR A 369 44.49 -42.15 14.39
N PHE A 370 43.19 -42.03 14.68
CA PHE A 370 42.48 -40.76 14.55
C PHE A 370 42.79 -39.81 15.70
N ILE A 371 42.91 -38.52 15.39
CA ILE A 371 43.04 -37.45 16.37
C ILE A 371 41.78 -36.58 16.24
N SER A 372 40.76 -36.88 17.03
CA SER A 372 39.52 -36.09 17.10
C SER A 372 39.05 -35.98 18.55
N GLU A 373 38.35 -34.90 18.88
CA GLU A 373 37.79 -34.62 20.21
C GLU A 373 36.81 -35.71 20.64
N GLY A 374 36.93 -36.20 21.88
CA GLY A 374 35.98 -37.15 22.48
C GLY A 374 36.03 -38.60 21.99
N GLN A 375 37.04 -39.00 21.21
CA GLN A 375 37.19 -40.39 20.73
C GLN A 375 38.27 -41.16 21.50
N VAL A 376 37.99 -42.42 21.84
CA VAL A 376 39.03 -43.36 22.29
C VAL A 376 39.87 -43.70 21.08
N ALA A 377 41.14 -43.30 21.08
CA ALA A 377 42.09 -43.59 20.01
C ALA A 377 42.10 -45.09 19.67
N ARG A 378 41.46 -45.48 18.57
CA ARG A 378 41.50 -46.84 18.02
C ARG A 378 42.38 -46.84 16.79
N ASN A 379 43.20 -47.88 16.68
CA ASN A 379 44.12 -48.04 15.57
C ASN A 379 43.44 -48.81 14.45
N PHE A 380 43.58 -48.32 13.23
CA PHE A 380 42.97 -48.91 12.04
C PHE A 380 43.95 -48.95 10.87
N CYS A 381 43.81 -49.94 9.99
CA CYS A 381 44.58 -50.01 8.78
C CYS A 381 44.04 -49.03 7.74
N GLY A 382 44.90 -48.16 7.21
CA GLY A 382 44.63 -47.34 6.03
C GLY A 382 45.57 -47.71 4.89
N THR A 383 45.02 -48.08 3.73
CA THR A 383 45.81 -48.40 2.52
C THR A 383 46.39 -47.14 1.91
N HIS A 384 47.66 -47.16 1.49
CA HIS A 384 48.30 -46.03 0.83
C HIS A 384 47.57 -45.66 -0.47
N CYS A 385 47.42 -44.37 -0.71
CA CYS A 385 46.69 -43.83 -1.86
C CYS A 385 47.45 -42.65 -2.47
N SER A 386 47.05 -42.26 -3.68
CA SER A 386 47.50 -41.02 -4.32
C SER A 386 46.33 -40.11 -4.71
N THR A 387 45.14 -40.69 -4.90
CA THR A 387 43.91 -39.95 -5.17
C THR A 387 42.73 -40.57 -4.42
N ASP A 388 41.63 -39.83 -4.28
CA ASP A 388 40.37 -40.36 -3.74
C ASP A 388 39.85 -41.59 -4.49
N GLY A 389 40.20 -41.75 -5.78
CA GLY A 389 39.83 -42.91 -6.59
C GLY A 389 40.53 -44.21 -6.18
N ASP A 390 41.60 -44.13 -5.37
CA ASP A 390 42.27 -45.32 -4.82
C ASP A 390 41.53 -45.87 -3.59
N CYS A 391 40.63 -45.08 -3.01
CA CYS A 391 39.96 -45.38 -1.75
C CYS A 391 38.54 -45.91 -1.96
N PRO A 392 38.05 -46.80 -1.07
CA PRO A 392 36.69 -47.32 -1.17
C PRO A 392 35.65 -46.27 -0.76
N SER A 393 34.37 -46.57 -1.00
CA SER A 393 33.26 -45.75 -0.49
C SER A 393 33.37 -45.50 1.02
N GLY A 394 33.12 -44.26 1.44
CA GLY A 394 33.25 -43.80 2.83
C GLY A 394 34.64 -43.29 3.21
N TYR A 395 35.62 -43.34 2.30
CA TYR A 395 37.00 -42.91 2.56
C TYR A 395 37.40 -41.74 1.65
N SER A 396 38.45 -41.05 2.06
CA SER A 396 39.17 -40.08 1.24
C SER A 396 40.66 -40.34 1.35
N CYS A 397 41.41 -39.99 0.32
CA CYS A 397 42.86 -40.03 0.36
C CYS A 397 43.36 -38.80 1.11
N ALA A 398 43.83 -38.98 2.34
CA ALA A 398 44.25 -37.88 3.19
C ALA A 398 45.71 -38.02 3.62
N ASP A 399 46.29 -36.86 3.91
CA ASP A 399 47.64 -36.74 4.43
C ASP A 399 47.73 -37.32 5.86
N VAL A 400 48.70 -38.21 6.05
CA VAL A 400 49.02 -38.80 7.35
C VAL A 400 50.23 -38.08 7.93
N ILE A 401 50.02 -37.55 9.14
CA ILE A 401 51.05 -36.88 9.93
C ILE A 401 51.53 -37.82 11.05
N TYR A 402 52.82 -37.79 11.36
CA TYR A 402 53.38 -38.55 12.48
C TYR A 402 53.21 -37.78 13.79
N SER A 403 52.81 -38.50 14.84
CA SER A 403 52.90 -38.00 16.21
C SER A 403 54.33 -38.20 16.75
N CYS A 404 54.79 -37.26 17.56
CA CYS A 404 56.13 -37.26 18.16
C CYS A 404 56.00 -36.93 19.66
N THR A 405 56.57 -37.69 20.59
CA THR A 405 56.41 -37.39 22.04
C THR A 405 57.64 -36.66 22.58
N THR A 406 57.45 -35.51 23.25
CA THR A 406 58.53 -34.88 24.01
C THR A 406 58.63 -35.54 25.40
N GLY A 407 59.56 -36.49 25.55
CA GLY A 407 59.83 -37.14 26.83
C GLY A 407 60.94 -38.19 26.78
N GLU A 408 61.01 -39.00 25.72
CA GLU A 408 62.03 -40.04 25.56
C GLU A 408 62.38 -40.27 24.07
N GLY A 409 62.96 -39.27 23.40
CA GLY A 409 63.61 -39.49 22.10
C GLY A 409 62.73 -39.48 20.83
N GLY A 410 61.57 -38.82 20.83
CA GLY A 410 60.78 -38.67 19.60
C GLY A 410 61.38 -37.68 18.60
N THR A 411 62.22 -38.16 17.66
CA THR A 411 62.60 -37.39 16.48
C THR A 411 61.56 -37.58 15.38
N CYS A 412 61.24 -36.52 14.65
CA CYS A 412 60.44 -36.65 13.44
C CYS A 412 61.24 -37.43 12.39
N PRO A 413 60.65 -38.47 11.76
CA PRO A 413 61.35 -39.24 10.75
C PRO A 413 61.85 -38.35 9.61
N SER A 414 62.95 -38.73 8.97
CA SER A 414 63.31 -38.16 7.67
C SER A 414 62.31 -38.60 6.62
N ASP A 415 62.03 -37.73 5.65
CA ASP A 415 61.16 -38.04 4.53
C ASP A 415 61.99 -38.19 3.26
N GLY A 416 61.92 -39.38 2.65
CA GLY A 416 62.59 -39.66 1.38
C GLY A 416 62.07 -38.80 0.21
N LYS A 417 60.86 -38.23 0.33
CA LYS A 417 60.29 -37.29 -0.64
C LYS A 417 60.81 -35.85 -0.46
N ALA A 418 61.39 -35.54 0.70
CA ALA A 418 61.94 -34.23 1.03
C ALA A 418 63.41 -34.36 1.52
N PRO A 419 64.34 -34.81 0.67
CA PRO A 419 65.71 -35.06 1.08
C PRO A 419 66.39 -33.77 1.56
N GLY A 420 67.06 -33.85 2.72
CA GLY A 420 67.78 -32.72 3.33
C GLY A 420 66.92 -31.76 4.14
N LYS A 421 65.61 -32.00 4.26
CA LYS A 421 64.72 -31.25 5.16
C LYS A 421 64.74 -31.85 6.57
N THR A 422 64.68 -30.98 7.58
CA THR A 422 64.60 -31.36 8.99
C THR A 422 63.20 -31.07 9.49
N PHE A 423 62.56 -32.08 10.09
CA PHE A 423 61.22 -31.94 10.65
C PHE A 423 61.32 -31.76 12.17
N THR A 424 60.48 -30.87 12.70
CA THR A 424 60.48 -30.52 14.12
C THR A 424 59.20 -30.97 14.79
N CYS A 425 59.29 -31.42 16.03
CA CYS A 425 58.13 -31.83 16.81
C CYS A 425 57.48 -30.60 17.45
N LYS A 426 56.19 -30.38 17.16
CA LYS A 426 55.39 -29.30 17.77
C LYS A 426 54.22 -29.84 18.56
N GLY A 427 53.94 -29.17 19.68
CA GLY A 427 52.78 -29.43 20.51
C GLY A 427 51.59 -28.54 20.15
N PHE A 428 50.39 -29.07 20.26
CA PHE A 428 49.13 -28.34 20.17
C PHE A 428 48.20 -28.76 21.32
N LEU A 429 47.33 -27.84 21.70
CA LEU A 429 46.26 -28.09 22.67
C LEU A 429 44.96 -28.26 21.88
N VAL A 430 44.24 -29.33 22.18
CA VAL A 430 42.87 -29.52 21.69
C VAL A 430 41.95 -28.97 22.78
N GLU A 431 41.03 -28.09 22.41
CA GLU A 431 40.05 -27.54 23.34
C GLU A 431 39.28 -28.71 24.00
N ASN A 432 39.04 -28.62 25.31
CA ASN A 432 38.38 -29.65 26.13
C ASN A 432 39.10 -31.01 26.30
N GLU A 433 40.35 -31.17 25.82
CA GLU A 433 41.12 -32.40 26.01
C GLU A 433 42.30 -32.19 26.99
N PRO A 434 42.54 -33.11 27.95
CA PRO A 434 43.65 -33.00 28.88
C PRO A 434 45.00 -33.30 28.21
N GLY A 435 45.90 -32.32 28.23
CA GLY A 435 47.31 -32.47 27.82
C GLY A 435 47.62 -31.99 26.40
N ALA A 436 48.90 -31.76 26.13
CA ALA A 436 49.37 -31.40 24.78
C ALA A 436 49.47 -32.65 23.90
N ARG A 437 48.94 -32.54 22.68
CA ARG A 437 49.18 -33.49 21.59
C ARG A 437 50.35 -32.98 20.76
N PHE A 438 51.05 -33.86 20.07
CA PHE A 438 52.27 -33.50 19.37
C PHE A 438 52.34 -34.12 17.97
N TYR A 439 52.88 -33.36 17.01
CA TYR A 439 52.97 -33.72 15.59
C TYR A 439 54.23 -33.14 14.94
N CYS A 440 54.65 -33.75 13.84
CA CYS A 440 55.81 -33.32 13.06
C CYS A 440 55.47 -32.19 12.08
N THR A 441 56.31 -31.16 12.06
CA THR A 441 56.15 -29.97 11.19
C THR A 441 57.37 -29.68 10.35
N GLY A 442 57.13 -29.11 9.17
CA GLY A 442 58.18 -28.55 8.30
C GLY A 442 58.68 -27.18 8.77
N ASP A 443 59.54 -26.57 7.95
CA ASP A 443 60.16 -25.26 8.23
C ASP A 443 59.12 -24.12 8.37
N ASP A 444 57.97 -24.25 7.71
CA ASP A 444 56.84 -23.31 7.73
C ASP A 444 55.97 -23.44 9.00
N GLY A 445 56.24 -24.46 9.82
CA GLY A 445 55.48 -24.76 11.03
C GLY A 445 54.13 -25.42 10.80
N GLN A 446 53.79 -25.81 9.57
CA GLN A 446 52.59 -26.57 9.23
C GLN A 446 52.83 -28.08 9.45
N PRO A 447 51.76 -28.88 9.70
CA PRO A 447 51.89 -30.33 9.78
C PRO A 447 52.52 -30.91 8.51
N HIS A 448 53.57 -31.74 8.66
CA HIS A 448 54.22 -32.39 7.52
C HIS A 448 53.55 -33.71 7.18
N ALA A 449 53.04 -33.81 5.95
CA ALA A 449 52.46 -35.01 5.38
C ALA A 449 53.54 -35.94 4.85
N TYR A 450 53.68 -37.14 5.44
CA TYR A 450 54.70 -38.12 5.02
C TYR A 450 54.16 -39.07 3.94
N ILE A 451 52.95 -39.56 4.16
CA ILE A 451 52.25 -40.49 3.28
C ILE A 451 50.81 -40.05 3.14
N GLN A 452 50.18 -40.52 2.07
CA GLN A 452 48.74 -40.40 1.89
C GLN A 452 48.13 -41.79 2.05
N SER A 453 47.01 -41.84 2.76
CA SER A 453 46.33 -43.08 3.05
C SER A 453 44.82 -42.91 3.04
N CYS A 454 44.10 -43.99 2.74
CA CYS A 454 42.65 -44.01 2.78
C CYS A 454 42.19 -43.91 4.24
N VAL A 455 41.57 -42.78 4.57
CA VAL A 455 41.01 -42.52 5.90
C VAL A 455 39.49 -42.39 5.82
N PRO A 456 38.75 -42.92 6.81
CA PRO A 456 37.31 -42.69 6.93
C PRO A 456 36.95 -41.20 6.94
N ARG A 457 36.02 -40.79 6.08
CA ARG A 457 35.51 -39.40 6.04
C ARG A 457 34.81 -39.01 7.35
N SER A 458 34.22 -39.98 8.03
CA SER A 458 33.54 -39.79 9.32
C SER A 458 34.50 -39.62 10.49
N GLY A 459 35.80 -39.92 10.32
CA GLY A 459 36.76 -39.94 11.42
C GLY A 459 36.73 -41.23 12.25
N PHE A 460 35.96 -42.25 11.87
CA PHE A 460 35.86 -43.51 12.61
C PHE A 460 35.63 -44.73 11.73
N CYS A 461 35.95 -45.91 12.27
CA CYS A 461 35.68 -47.21 11.67
C CYS A 461 34.51 -47.91 12.40
N PRO A 462 33.60 -48.61 11.68
CA PRO A 462 33.45 -48.60 10.22
C PRO A 462 33.06 -47.19 9.74
N ALA A 463 33.64 -46.75 8.62
CA ALA A 463 33.32 -45.45 8.04
C ALA A 463 31.83 -45.41 7.74
N THR A 464 31.05 -44.63 8.47
CA THR A 464 29.68 -44.36 8.04
C THR A 464 29.74 -43.18 7.10
N GLU A 465 28.89 -43.17 6.08
CA GLU A 465 28.66 -41.92 5.35
C GLU A 465 28.16 -40.88 6.37
N LEU A 466 28.64 -39.64 6.22
CA LEU A 466 28.04 -38.53 6.95
C LEU A 466 26.55 -38.48 6.56
N PRO A 467 25.64 -38.31 7.54
CA PRO A 467 24.19 -38.35 7.30
C PRO A 467 23.71 -37.30 6.31
#